data_AF-A0A4V1UHN7-F1
#
_entry.id   AF-A0A4V1UHN7-F1
#
_cell.length_a   1.000
_cell.length_b   1.000
_cell.length_c   1.000
_cell.angle_alpha   90.00
_cell.angle_beta   90.00
_cell.angle_gamma   90.00
#
_symmetry.space_group_name_H-M   'P 1'
#
loop_
_entity.id
_entity.type
_entity.pdbx_description
1 polymer ?
#
loop_
_entity_poly.entity_id
_entity_poly.type
_entity_poly.pdbx_seq_one_letter_code
_entity_poly.pdbx_strand_id
1 'polypeptide(L)' 'LQGHALLRLENCICTPHIGYVEQESYEMYFGSAFDNVVNFIKGTPTNIVNPGALQVRR' A
#
# COMPACT_ATOMS: atom_id res chain seq x y z
N LEU A 1 16.68 6.97 26.10
CA LEU A 1 15.86 6.16 25.17
C LEU A 1 16.17 6.60 23.74
N GLN A 2 16.65 5.67 22.91
CA GLN A 2 16.91 5.91 21.49
C GLN A 2 15.54 5.93 20.75
N GLY A 3 15.23 6.98 19.98
CA GLY A 3 13.91 7.14 19.34
C GLY A 3 13.53 8.59 19.00
N HIS A 4 12.37 8.80 18.37
CA HIS A 4 11.85 10.11 17.98
C HIS A 4 11.52 11.00 19.20
N ALA A 5 11.67 12.32 19.07
CA ALA A 5 11.45 13.26 20.18
C ALA A 5 10.03 13.18 20.78
N LEU A 6 9.02 12.93 19.93
CA LEU A 6 7.62 12.79 20.35
C LEU A 6 7.37 11.62 21.31
N LEU A 7 8.21 10.58 21.29
CA LEU A 7 8.10 9.42 22.20
C LEU A 7 8.46 9.77 23.65
N ARG A 8 8.99 10.96 23.92
CA ARG A 8 9.33 11.44 25.26
C ARG A 8 8.27 12.38 25.86
N LEU A 9 7.23 12.71 25.10
CA LEU A 9 6.17 13.62 25.55
C LEU A 9 5.01 12.81 26.13
N GLU A 10 4.71 13.01 27.41
CA GLU A 10 3.62 12.29 28.10
C GLU A 10 2.23 12.59 27.50
N ASN A 11 2.09 13.73 26.82
CA ASN A 11 0.87 14.14 26.12
C ASN A 11 0.83 13.71 24.64
N CYS A 12 1.70 12.78 24.22
CA CYS A 12 1.74 12.25 22.85
C CYS A 12 1.64 10.73 22.84
N ILE A 13 0.58 10.21 22.21
CA ILE A 13 0.44 8.77 21.94
C ILE A 13 0.83 8.53 20.48
N CYS A 14 1.96 7.86 20.26
CA CYS A 14 2.44 7.49 18.94
C CYS A 14 2.12 6.02 18.67
N THR A 15 1.61 5.71 17.49
CA THR A 15 1.44 4.34 17.01
C THR A 15 2.35 4.09 15.80
N PRO A 16 2.90 2.88 15.62
CA PRO A 16 3.91 2.62 14.58
C PRO A 16 3.27 2.38 13.20
N HIS A 17 2.59 3.39 12.66
CA HIS A 17 1.90 3.34 11.36
C HIS A 17 0.99 2.12 11.19
N ILE A 18 0.18 1.83 12.21
CA ILE A 18 -0.72 0.67 12.24
C ILE A 18 -2.13 0.95 11.73
N GLY A 19 -2.36 2.09 11.07
CA GLY A 19 -3.70 2.55 10.66
C GLY A 19 -4.46 1.59 9.74
N TYR A 20 -3.73 0.77 8.98
CA TYR A 20 -4.28 -0.28 8.10
C TYR A 20 -3.82 -1.69 8.50
N VAL A 21 -3.18 -1.85 9.66
CA VAL A 21 -2.70 -3.15 10.13
C VAL A 21 -3.87 -3.85 10.83
N GLU A 22 -4.77 -4.36 9.99
CA GLU A 22 -6.01 -5.02 10.35
C GLU A 22 -6.29 -6.08 9.28
N GLN A 23 -6.93 -7.19 9.67
CA GLN A 23 -7.07 -8.38 8.85
C GLN A 23 -7.87 -8.11 7.56
N GLU A 24 -9.06 -7.51 7.65
CA GLU A 24 -9.91 -7.23 6.48
C GLU A 24 -9.27 -6.19 5.54
N SER A 25 -8.60 -5.20 6.12
CA SER A 25 -7.82 -4.19 5.40
C SER A 25 -6.71 -4.85 4.56
N TYR A 26 -6.01 -5.84 5.14
CA TYR A 26 -4.98 -6.61 4.45
C TYR A 26 -5.57 -7.49 3.35
N GLU A 27 -6.63 -8.25 3.64
CA GLU A 27 -7.29 -9.08 2.64
C GLU A 27 -7.74 -8.24 1.43
N MET A 28 -8.36 -7.09 1.67
CA MET A 28 -8.80 -6.18 0.61
C MET A 28 -7.64 -5.62 -0.21
N TYR A 29 -6.60 -5.09 0.45
CA TYR A 29 -5.48 -4.43 -0.24
C TYR A 29 -4.58 -5.41 -0.97
N PHE A 30 -4.19 -6.52 -0.32
CA PHE A 30 -3.35 -7.52 -0.94
C PHE A 30 -4.10 -8.29 -2.04
N GLY A 31 -5.37 -8.63 -1.82
CA GLY A 31 -6.22 -9.22 -2.87
C GLY A 31 -6.27 -8.34 -4.12
N SER A 32 -6.60 -7.06 -3.96
CA SER A 32 -6.62 -6.11 -5.09
C SER A 32 -5.25 -5.94 -5.75
N ALA A 33 -4.16 -5.92 -4.97
CA ALA A 33 -2.80 -5.81 -5.51
C ALA A 33 -2.43 -7.03 -6.37
N PHE A 34 -2.72 -8.23 -5.89
CA PHE A 34 -2.45 -9.46 -6.63
C PHE A 34 -3.31 -9.56 -7.90
N ASP A 35 -4.60 -9.22 -7.81
CA ASP A 35 -5.49 -9.18 -8.97
C ASP A 35 -4.97 -8.24 -10.07
N ASN A 36 -4.50 -7.04 -9.70
CA ASN A 36 -3.94 -6.09 -10.66
C ASN A 36 -2.68 -6.64 -11.35
N VAL A 37 -1.80 -7.34 -10.61
CA VAL A 37 -0.59 -7.98 -11.20
C VAL A 37 -0.98 -9.10 -12.16
N VAL A 38 -1.90 -9.98 -11.75
CA VAL A 38 -2.38 -11.09 -12.60
C VAL A 38 -3.05 -10.55 -13.87
N ASN A 39 -3.88 -9.53 -13.74
CA ASN A 39 -4.57 -8.88 -14.86
C ASN A 39 -3.59 -8.22 -15.84
N PHE A 40 -2.53 -7.58 -15.32
CA PHE A 40 -1.48 -7.01 -16.15
C PHE A 40 -0.77 -8.09 -16.97
N ILE A 41 -0.39 -9.22 -16.35
CA ILE A 41 0.27 -10.35 -17.03
C ILE A 41 -0.65 -10.98 -18.09
N LYS A 42 -1.96 -11.05 -17.82
CA LYS A 42 -2.96 -11.56 -18.77
C LYS A 42 -3.27 -10.61 -19.93
N GLY A 43 -2.70 -9.40 -19.95
CA GLY A 43 -2.95 -8.41 -20.99
C GLY A 43 -4.27 -7.66 -20.84
N THR A 44 -4.93 -7.77 -19.68
CA THR A 44 -6.17 -7.06 -19.33
C THR A 44 -5.94 -6.16 -18.12
N PRO A 45 -4.98 -5.21 -18.16
CA PRO A 45 -4.57 -4.46 -16.98
C PRO A 45 -5.72 -3.63 -16.39
N THR A 46 -5.83 -3.66 -15.05
CA THR A 46 -6.83 -2.92 -14.28
C THR A 46 -6.14 -1.92 -13.35
N ASN A 47 -6.87 -0.87 -12.95
CA ASN A 47 -6.42 0.12 -11.96
C ASN A 47 -5.05 0.77 -12.27
N ILE A 48 -4.75 0.99 -13.55
CA ILE A 48 -3.49 1.58 -13.99
C ILE A 48 -3.49 3.09 -13.70
N VAL A 49 -2.61 3.51 -12.79
CA VAL A 49 -2.46 4.91 -12.40
C VAL A 49 -1.85 5.77 -13.51
N ASN A 50 -0.94 5.20 -14.30
CA ASN A 50 -0.33 5.87 -15.45
C ASN A 50 -0.59 5.11 -16.77
N PRO A 51 -1.72 5.35 -17.45
CA PRO A 51 -2.06 4.67 -18.69
C PRO A 51 -1.05 4.89 -19.83
N GLY A 52 -0.30 5.99 -19.82
CA GLY A 52 0.74 6.28 -20.83
C GLY A 52 1.86 5.24 -20.84
N ALA A 53 2.12 4.58 -19.70
CA ALA A 53 3.12 3.52 -19.61
C ALA A 53 2.78 2.29 -20.47
N LEU A 54 1.51 2.07 -20.82
CA LEU A 54 1.08 0.95 -21.67
C LEU A 54 1.44 1.14 -23.15
N GLN A 55 1.74 2.37 -23.57
CA GLN A 55 2.10 2.71 -24.94
C GLN A 55 3.59 2.52 -25.21
N VAL A 56 4.42 2.52 -24.15
CA VAL A 56 5.85 2.28 -24.24
C VAL A 56 6.09 0.77 -24.36
N ARG A 57 5.89 0.24 -25.57
CA ARG A 57 6.31 -1.13 -25.88
C ARG A 57 7.84 -1.15 -26.06
N ARG A 58 8.52 -1.98 -25.26
CA ARG A 58 9.89 -2.42 -25.56
C ARG A 58 9.86 -3.47 -26.66
#